data_AF-A0A1Z4I317-F1
#
_entry.id   AF-A0A1Z4I317-F1
#
_cell.length_a   1.000
_cell.length_b   1.000
_cell.length_c   1.000
_cell.angle_alpha   90.00
_cell.angle_beta   90.00
_cell.angle_gamma   90.00
#
_symmetry.space_group_name_H-M   'P 1'
#
loop_
_entity.id
_entity.type
_entity.pdbx_description
1 polymer ?
#
loop_
_entity_poly.entity_id
_entity_poly.type
_entity_poly.pdbx_seq_one_letter_code
_entity_poly.pdbx_strand_id
1 'polypeptide(L)'
;MSTTGINNPISIGIVLFPGVTQLDFTGPYEVFTRFPNINLYLLSNTLEPIRSDRGLTFLPDTTFAQAPNLDVLFVPGGPGINAKLEDKNFLDFLKTQGEQARYVTSVCTGSLLLAAAGLLDGYRATTHWLSFELLAMLGVEAVKQRIVIDRNRITGGGVTAGIDFGLAIAAELFGETLAQEIQLQIEYNPQPPFNSGSLDTASADVLERVQAASRNFQESRRQIIQRVISGKSTGDRTKDTQQSLSYD
;
A
#
# COMPACT_ATOMS: atom_id res chain seq x y z
N MET A 1 17.23 -29.33 -6.64
CA MET A 1 15.85 -29.41 -7.15
C MET A 1 15.61 -28.20 -8.03
N SER A 2 14.90 -28.38 -9.13
CA SER A 2 14.94 -27.57 -10.36
C SER A 2 14.62 -26.07 -10.16
N THR A 3 15.62 -25.20 -10.39
CA THR A 3 15.44 -23.76 -10.60
C THR A 3 14.93 -23.51 -12.02
N THR A 4 13.67 -23.84 -12.27
CA THR A 4 12.99 -23.47 -13.51
C THR A 4 12.27 -22.14 -13.31
N GLY A 5 12.83 -21.07 -13.88
CA GLY A 5 12.01 -20.13 -14.64
C GLY A 5 11.84 -18.70 -14.12
N ILE A 6 12.90 -17.99 -13.73
CA ILE A 6 12.90 -16.52 -13.93
C ILE A 6 14.26 -16.12 -14.52
N ASN A 7 14.31 -15.99 -15.85
CA ASN A 7 15.54 -15.58 -16.56
C ASN A 7 15.89 -14.10 -16.34
N ASN A 8 14.96 -13.28 -15.84
CA ASN A 8 15.15 -11.86 -15.55
C ASN A 8 14.88 -11.59 -14.05
N PRO A 9 15.60 -10.65 -13.41
CA PRO A 9 15.31 -10.30 -12.02
C PRO A 9 13.89 -9.73 -11.83
N ILE A 10 13.20 -10.09 -10.75
CA ILE A 10 11.90 -9.48 -10.38
C ILE A 10 12.14 -8.05 -9.91
N SER A 11 11.46 -7.08 -10.52
CA SER A 11 11.56 -5.66 -10.16
C SER A 11 10.47 -5.26 -9.17
N ILE A 12 10.86 -4.86 -7.97
CA ILE A 12 9.96 -4.45 -6.88
C ILE A 12 10.14 -2.95 -6.63
N GLY A 13 9.05 -2.20 -6.71
CA GLY A 13 9.05 -0.75 -6.48
C GLY A 13 8.30 -0.36 -5.22
N ILE A 14 9.00 0.21 -4.26
CA ILE A 14 8.45 0.77 -3.02
C ILE A 14 8.25 2.28 -3.21
N VAL A 15 7.00 2.73 -3.19
CA VAL A 15 6.66 4.13 -3.44
C VAL A 15 6.75 4.97 -2.16
N LEU A 16 7.79 5.78 -2.05
CA LEU A 16 8.03 6.66 -0.90
C LEU A 16 7.52 8.09 -1.12
N PHE A 17 7.12 8.72 -0.02
CA PHE A 17 6.64 10.10 0.03
C PHE A 17 6.88 10.71 1.42
N PRO A 18 6.97 12.06 1.53
CA PRO A 18 7.10 12.73 2.82
C PRO A 18 5.97 12.37 3.78
N GLY A 19 6.30 12.07 5.03
CA GLY A 19 5.33 11.64 6.03
C GLY A 19 4.88 10.19 5.87
N VAL A 20 5.61 9.35 5.14
CA VAL A 20 5.45 7.89 5.19
C VAL A 20 5.66 7.39 6.62
N THR A 21 4.86 6.41 7.07
CA THR A 21 5.18 5.68 8.30
C THR A 21 6.26 4.68 7.98
N GLN A 22 7.47 4.91 8.49
CA GLN A 22 8.65 4.19 8.01
C GLN A 22 8.53 2.67 8.11
N LEU A 23 7.91 2.16 9.19
CA LEU A 23 7.78 0.73 9.42
C LEU A 23 6.85 0.04 8.40
N ASP A 24 5.94 0.81 7.78
CA ASP A 24 5.08 0.28 6.72
C ASP A 24 5.88 -0.20 5.52
N PHE A 25 7.08 0.37 5.26
CA PHE A 25 7.93 -0.09 4.16
C PHE A 25 9.21 -0.78 4.62
N THR A 26 9.82 -0.38 5.75
CA THR A 26 11.06 -1.02 6.20
C THR A 26 10.83 -2.46 6.68
N GLY A 27 9.64 -2.78 7.20
CA GLY A 27 9.25 -4.16 7.51
C GLY A 27 9.21 -5.07 6.28
N PRO A 28 8.39 -4.76 5.26
CA PRO A 28 8.42 -5.49 3.98
C PRO A 28 9.79 -5.45 3.30
N TYR A 29 10.52 -4.32 3.35
CA TYR A 29 11.85 -4.18 2.76
C TYR A 29 12.82 -5.23 3.31
N GLU A 30 12.85 -5.44 4.64
CA GLU A 30 13.69 -6.47 5.26
C GLU A 30 13.40 -7.86 4.65
N VAL A 31 12.12 -8.20 4.47
CA VAL A 31 11.72 -9.47 3.86
C VAL A 31 12.08 -9.53 2.37
N PHE A 32 11.77 -8.47 1.62
CA PHE A 32 12.01 -8.39 0.17
C PHE A 32 13.49 -8.51 -0.17
N THR A 33 14.39 -7.93 0.63
CA THR A 33 15.84 -8.03 0.41
C THR A 33 16.41 -9.46 0.54
N ARG A 34 15.60 -10.44 0.94
CA ARG A 34 15.97 -11.87 0.98
C ARG A 34 15.39 -12.67 -0.18
N PHE A 35 14.63 -12.05 -1.07
CA PHE A 35 14.12 -12.70 -2.27
C PHE A 35 15.25 -12.98 -3.27
N PRO A 36 15.28 -14.15 -3.91
CA PRO A 36 16.30 -14.48 -4.89
C PRO A 36 16.06 -13.72 -6.20
N ASN A 37 17.14 -13.25 -6.83
CA ASN A 37 17.13 -12.63 -8.15
C ASN A 37 16.12 -11.47 -8.29
N ILE A 38 16.28 -10.42 -7.47
CA ILE A 38 15.42 -9.24 -7.49
C ILE A 38 16.20 -7.94 -7.76
N ASN A 39 15.49 -6.94 -8.28
CA ASN A 39 15.87 -5.53 -8.18
C ASN A 39 14.85 -4.83 -7.28
N LEU A 40 15.32 -4.14 -6.23
CA LEU A 40 14.46 -3.41 -5.30
C LEU A 40 14.70 -1.91 -5.41
N TYR A 41 13.63 -1.16 -5.63
CA TYR A 41 13.68 0.29 -5.87
C TYR A 41 12.86 1.05 -4.82
N LEU A 42 13.46 2.01 -4.14
CA LEU A 42 12.80 3.06 -3.37
C LEU A 42 12.52 4.23 -4.31
N LEU A 43 11.27 4.30 -4.73
CA LEU A 43 10.75 5.21 -5.74
C LEU A 43 10.20 6.47 -5.11
N SER A 44 10.49 7.63 -5.69
CA SER A 44 9.91 8.90 -5.27
C SER A 44 9.76 9.88 -6.43
N ASN A 45 9.16 11.04 -6.19
CA ASN A 45 9.09 12.09 -7.22
C ASN A 45 10.47 12.70 -7.54
N THR A 46 11.36 12.81 -6.55
CA THR A 46 12.71 13.37 -6.66
C THR A 46 13.69 12.60 -5.77
N LEU A 47 14.98 12.63 -6.07
CA LEU A 47 16.03 12.01 -5.24
C LEU A 47 16.34 12.77 -3.94
N GLU A 48 15.53 13.76 -3.58
CA GLU A 48 15.70 14.50 -2.33
C GLU A 48 15.40 13.60 -1.12
N PRO A 49 16.11 13.78 0.01
CA PRO A 49 15.84 13.00 1.21
C PRO A 49 14.38 13.10 1.67
N ILE A 50 13.76 11.96 1.94
CA ILE A 50 12.38 11.84 2.40
C ILE A 50 12.34 11.68 3.90
N ARG A 51 11.69 12.61 4.59
CA ARG A 51 11.45 12.54 6.03
C ARG A 51 10.14 11.78 6.33
N SER A 52 10.23 10.73 7.13
CA SER A 52 9.09 9.98 7.66
C SER A 52 8.30 10.75 8.71
N ASP A 53 7.13 10.23 9.07
CA ASP A 53 6.21 10.84 10.04
C ASP A 53 6.76 10.95 11.48
N ARG A 54 7.81 10.18 11.81
CA ARG A 54 8.52 10.22 13.09
C ARG A 54 9.98 10.66 12.96
N GLY A 55 10.34 11.27 11.83
CA GLY A 55 11.59 12.02 11.69
C GLY A 55 12.80 11.25 11.14
N LEU A 56 12.71 9.93 10.95
CA LEU A 56 13.72 9.17 10.22
C LEU A 56 13.73 9.60 8.74
N THR A 57 14.92 9.74 8.16
CA THR A 57 15.11 10.25 6.80
C THR A 57 15.70 9.17 5.91
N PHE A 58 15.18 9.04 4.69
CA PHE A 58 15.58 8.04 3.70
C PHE A 58 15.99 8.70 2.39
N LEU A 59 16.89 8.07 1.66
CA LEU A 59 17.28 8.51 0.33
C LEU A 59 16.64 7.57 -0.71
N PRO A 60 15.81 8.09 -1.64
CA PRO A 60 15.34 7.32 -2.78
C PRO A 60 16.49 6.96 -3.72
N ASP A 61 16.45 5.78 -4.35
CA ASP A 61 17.44 5.37 -5.37
C ASP A 61 17.02 5.73 -6.79
N THR A 62 15.72 5.87 -7.06
CA THR A 62 15.23 6.26 -8.38
C THR A 62 13.95 7.08 -8.32
N THR A 63 13.69 7.82 -9.40
CA THR A 63 12.53 8.69 -9.52
C THR A 63 11.39 7.99 -10.26
N PHE A 64 10.16 8.48 -10.10
CA PHE A 64 9.00 8.00 -10.87
C PHE A 64 9.22 8.07 -12.40
N ALA A 65 9.91 9.11 -12.87
CA ALA A 65 10.22 9.29 -14.30
C ALA A 65 11.26 8.28 -14.83
N GLN A 66 12.08 7.72 -13.94
CA GLN A 66 13.15 6.77 -14.26
C GLN A 66 12.83 5.35 -13.78
N ALA A 67 11.63 5.13 -13.27
CA ALA A 67 11.19 3.84 -12.78
C ALA A 67 11.16 2.83 -13.93
N PRO A 68 11.70 1.61 -13.75
CA PRO A 68 11.50 0.55 -14.73
C PRO A 68 10.05 0.06 -14.67
N ASN A 69 9.69 -0.86 -15.56
CA ASN A 69 8.47 -1.63 -15.39
C ASN A 69 8.61 -2.51 -14.14
N LEU A 70 7.63 -2.44 -13.25
CA LEU A 70 7.65 -3.17 -11.99
C LEU A 70 6.88 -4.47 -12.11
N ASP A 71 7.43 -5.56 -11.58
CA ASP A 71 6.68 -6.80 -11.34
C ASP A 71 5.81 -6.67 -10.09
N VAL A 72 6.29 -5.95 -9.07
CA VAL A 72 5.56 -5.69 -7.82
C VAL A 72 5.55 -4.20 -7.54
N LEU A 73 4.37 -3.60 -7.58
CA LEU A 73 4.13 -2.24 -7.09
C LEU A 73 3.75 -2.32 -5.62
N PHE A 74 4.50 -1.64 -4.74
CA PHE A 74 4.25 -1.61 -3.30
C PHE A 74 4.08 -0.18 -2.78
N VAL A 75 2.94 0.08 -2.14
CA VAL A 75 2.58 1.40 -1.59
C VAL A 75 2.42 1.34 -0.06
N PRO A 76 3.33 1.96 0.73
CA PRO A 76 3.20 2.07 2.17
C PRO A 76 2.15 3.11 2.59
N GLY A 77 1.82 3.14 3.88
CA GLY A 77 0.93 4.13 4.46
C GLY A 77 1.62 5.27 5.20
N GLY A 78 0.87 5.90 6.10
CA GLY A 78 1.32 7.00 6.94
C GLY A 78 0.50 8.28 6.76
N PRO A 79 0.76 9.32 7.56
CA PRO A 79 0.01 10.57 7.46
C PRO A 79 0.21 11.31 6.13
N GLY A 80 1.37 11.11 5.48
CA GLY A 80 1.71 11.71 4.19
C GLY A 80 0.74 11.39 3.05
N ILE A 81 -0.02 10.30 3.16
CA ILE A 81 -1.01 9.93 2.12
C ILE A 81 -2.05 11.03 1.89
N ASN A 82 -2.35 11.87 2.90
CA ASN A 82 -3.37 12.91 2.80
C ASN A 82 -3.06 13.88 1.66
N ALA A 83 -1.80 14.28 1.51
CA ALA A 83 -1.37 15.14 0.42
C ALA A 83 -1.33 14.40 -0.93
N LYS A 84 -1.17 13.06 -0.91
CA LYS A 84 -1.05 12.23 -2.11
C LYS A 84 -2.39 11.75 -2.68
N LEU A 85 -3.45 11.73 -1.88
CA LEU A 85 -4.80 11.40 -2.33
C LEU A 85 -5.35 12.39 -3.39
N GLU A 86 -4.85 13.62 -3.43
CA GLU A 86 -5.26 14.65 -4.41
C GLU A 86 -4.13 14.98 -5.42
N ASP A 87 -2.98 14.30 -5.34
CA ASP A 87 -1.83 14.51 -6.21
C ASP A 87 -1.98 13.68 -7.50
N LYS A 88 -2.49 14.32 -8.57
CA LYS A 88 -2.75 13.66 -9.84
C LYS A 88 -1.51 12.98 -10.43
N ASN A 89 -0.34 13.60 -10.35
CA ASN A 89 0.89 13.02 -10.92
C ASN A 89 1.30 11.75 -10.16
N PHE A 90 1.15 11.77 -8.84
CA PHE A 90 1.41 10.60 -8.00
C PHE A 90 0.41 9.46 -8.31
N LEU A 91 -0.89 9.77 -8.39
CA LEU A 91 -1.92 8.77 -8.70
C LEU A 91 -1.79 8.20 -10.11
N ASP A 92 -1.48 9.03 -11.11
CA ASP A 92 -1.25 8.59 -12.49
C ASP A 92 -0.03 7.67 -12.59
N PHE A 93 1.05 7.97 -11.85
CA PHE A 93 2.20 7.08 -11.75
C PHE A 93 1.80 5.72 -11.18
N LEU A 94 1.07 5.71 -10.06
CA LEU A 94 0.58 4.46 -9.45
C LEU A 94 -0.26 3.67 -10.45
N LYS A 95 -1.23 4.32 -11.11
CA LYS A 95 -2.10 3.69 -12.09
C LYS A 95 -1.29 3.06 -13.23
N THR A 96 -0.38 3.82 -13.82
CA THR A 96 0.46 3.38 -14.95
C THR A 96 1.28 2.15 -14.60
N GLN A 97 1.96 2.17 -13.45
CA GLN A 97 2.75 1.03 -12.97
C GLN A 97 1.85 -0.14 -12.59
N GLY A 98 0.73 0.11 -11.91
CA GLY A 98 -0.18 -0.92 -11.42
C GLY A 98 -0.95 -1.65 -12.52
N GLU A 99 -1.18 -1.04 -13.68
CA GLU A 99 -1.78 -1.69 -14.85
C GLU A 99 -0.84 -2.72 -15.50
N GLN A 100 0.48 -2.57 -15.31
CA GLN A 100 1.50 -3.47 -15.88
C GLN A 100 2.06 -4.44 -14.85
N ALA A 101 1.96 -4.12 -13.56
CA ALA A 101 2.53 -4.92 -12.49
C ALA A 101 1.87 -6.29 -12.37
N ARG A 102 2.71 -7.31 -12.14
CA ARG A 102 2.25 -8.66 -11.82
C ARG A 102 1.45 -8.66 -10.51
N TYR A 103 1.90 -7.89 -9.52
CA TYR A 103 1.20 -7.69 -8.25
C TYR A 103 1.10 -6.21 -7.88
N VAL A 104 -0.09 -5.78 -7.44
CA VAL A 104 -0.36 -4.45 -6.91
C VAL A 104 -0.62 -4.55 -5.43
N THR A 105 0.20 -3.89 -4.62
CA THR A 105 0.29 -4.22 -3.20
C THR A 105 0.42 -2.99 -2.31
N SER A 106 -0.02 -3.11 -1.07
CA SER A 106 0.10 -2.03 -0.09
C SER A 106 0.04 -2.51 1.34
N VAL A 107 0.55 -1.69 2.25
CA VAL A 107 0.38 -1.86 3.70
C VAL A 107 -0.31 -0.63 4.28
N CYS A 108 -1.09 -0.85 5.34
CA CYS A 108 -1.68 0.20 6.14
C CYS A 108 -2.57 1.10 5.28
N THR A 109 -2.38 2.42 5.32
CA THR A 109 -3.20 3.37 4.56
C THR A 109 -2.78 3.51 3.10
N GLY A 110 -1.75 2.77 2.65
CA GLY A 110 -1.36 2.75 1.24
C GLY A 110 -2.47 2.24 0.32
N SER A 111 -3.35 1.37 0.81
CA SER A 111 -4.52 0.90 0.05
C SER A 111 -5.51 2.02 -0.29
N LEU A 112 -5.56 3.11 0.49
CA LEU A 112 -6.37 4.28 0.13
C LEU A 112 -5.82 4.99 -1.12
N LEU A 113 -4.49 5.02 -1.30
CA LEU A 113 -3.86 5.56 -2.51
C LEU A 113 -4.09 4.65 -3.72
N LEU A 114 -4.02 3.33 -3.53
CA LEU A 114 -4.37 2.38 -4.59
C LEU A 114 -5.85 2.53 -5.02
N ALA A 115 -6.77 2.65 -4.06
CA ALA A 115 -8.18 2.91 -4.35
C ALA A 115 -8.41 4.26 -5.05
N ALA A 116 -7.73 5.32 -4.58
CA ALA A 116 -7.79 6.63 -5.24
C ALA A 116 -7.31 6.56 -6.69
N ALA A 117 -6.25 5.78 -6.98
CA ALA A 117 -5.73 5.53 -8.32
C ALA A 117 -6.61 4.59 -9.18
N GLY A 118 -7.68 4.01 -8.64
CA GLY A 118 -8.58 3.06 -9.33
C GLY A 118 -8.02 1.64 -9.43
N LEU A 119 -6.96 1.32 -8.68
CA LEU A 119 -6.30 0.01 -8.74
C LEU A 119 -6.99 -1.07 -7.90
N LEU A 120 -7.98 -0.71 -7.09
CA LEU A 120 -8.77 -1.60 -6.23
C LEU A 120 -10.25 -1.71 -6.64
N ASP A 121 -10.63 -1.16 -7.81
CA ASP A 121 -12.00 -1.21 -8.30
C ASP A 121 -12.40 -2.68 -8.58
N GLY A 122 -13.43 -3.17 -7.89
CA GLY A 122 -13.89 -4.57 -7.99
C GLY A 122 -12.97 -5.59 -7.30
N TYR A 123 -12.10 -5.16 -6.38
CA TYR A 123 -11.27 -6.03 -5.56
C TYR A 123 -11.64 -5.92 -4.07
N ARG A 124 -11.36 -6.99 -3.33
CA ARG A 124 -11.33 -6.96 -1.87
C ARG A 124 -9.99 -6.45 -1.37
N ALA A 125 -10.00 -5.65 -0.31
CA ALA A 125 -8.76 -5.17 0.30
C ALA A 125 -8.92 -4.86 1.79
N THR A 126 -7.80 -4.75 2.50
CA THR A 126 -7.74 -4.26 3.88
C THR A 126 -6.93 -2.96 3.96
N THR A 127 -6.94 -2.33 5.12
CA THR A 127 -6.18 -1.12 5.43
C THR A 127 -5.92 -1.03 6.94
N HIS A 128 -5.34 0.08 7.40
CA HIS A 128 -5.25 0.35 8.83
C HIS A 128 -6.65 0.49 9.45
N TRP A 129 -6.87 -0.11 10.62
CA TRP A 129 -8.18 -0.18 11.27
C TRP A 129 -8.85 1.19 11.48
N LEU A 130 -8.10 2.23 11.84
CA LEU A 130 -8.62 3.61 11.97
C LEU A 130 -9.20 4.18 10.67
N SER A 131 -8.76 3.68 9.51
CA SER A 131 -9.16 4.17 8.19
C SER A 131 -9.97 3.14 7.41
N PHE A 132 -10.49 2.09 8.08
CA PHE A 132 -11.23 1.01 7.43
C PHE A 132 -12.48 1.51 6.69
N GLU A 133 -13.31 2.32 7.36
CA GLU A 133 -14.50 2.95 6.76
C GLU A 133 -14.14 3.88 5.60
N LEU A 134 -12.92 4.44 5.62
CA LEU A 134 -12.45 5.32 4.56
C LEU A 134 -12.14 4.56 3.26
N LEU A 135 -11.67 3.33 3.37
CA LEU A 135 -11.47 2.45 2.22
C LEU A 135 -12.81 2.05 1.59
N ALA A 136 -13.80 1.70 2.42
CA ALA A 136 -15.14 1.38 1.95
C ALA A 136 -15.83 2.56 1.23
N MET A 137 -15.63 3.80 1.71
CA MET A 137 -16.14 5.00 1.03
C MET A 137 -15.58 5.20 -0.38
N LEU A 138 -14.40 4.67 -0.68
CA LEU A 138 -13.81 4.70 -2.03
C LEU A 138 -14.37 3.62 -2.96
N GLY A 139 -15.41 2.88 -2.55
CA GLY A 139 -16.07 1.85 -3.36
C GLY A 139 -15.40 0.48 -3.32
N VAL A 140 -14.43 0.28 -2.43
CA VAL A 140 -13.70 -0.98 -2.28
C VAL A 140 -14.43 -1.91 -1.31
N GLU A 141 -14.49 -3.21 -1.61
CA GLU A 141 -14.97 -4.22 -0.65
C GLU A 141 -13.93 -4.40 0.47
N ALA A 142 -14.09 -3.63 1.56
CA ALA A 142 -13.15 -3.64 2.67
C ALA A 142 -13.34 -4.91 3.53
N VAL A 143 -12.25 -5.64 3.79
CA VAL A 143 -12.25 -6.90 4.55
C VAL A 143 -11.37 -6.78 5.80
N LYS A 144 -11.93 -7.11 6.98
CA LYS A 144 -11.23 -7.05 8.27
C LYS A 144 -10.31 -8.25 8.47
N GLN A 145 -9.22 -8.29 7.74
CA GLN A 145 -8.16 -9.29 7.87
C GLN A 145 -6.80 -8.60 7.94
N ARG A 146 -5.81 -9.31 8.51
CA ARG A 146 -4.43 -8.81 8.61
C ARG A 146 -3.76 -8.68 7.24
N ILE A 147 -4.01 -9.65 6.36
CA ILE A 147 -3.60 -9.65 4.95
C ILE A 147 -4.82 -10.08 4.15
N VAL A 148 -5.08 -9.42 3.03
CA VAL A 148 -6.10 -9.79 2.06
C VAL A 148 -5.41 -9.99 0.72
N ILE A 149 -5.55 -11.20 0.17
CA ILE A 149 -5.16 -11.55 -1.19
C ILE A 149 -6.44 -11.68 -2.01
N ASP A 150 -6.55 -10.92 -3.09
CA ASP A 150 -7.60 -11.04 -4.10
C ASP A 150 -6.96 -10.96 -5.49
N ARG A 151 -6.83 -12.12 -6.16
CA ARG A 151 -6.11 -12.28 -7.43
C ARG A 151 -4.70 -11.70 -7.29
N ASN A 152 -4.37 -10.63 -8.00
CA ASN A 152 -3.07 -10.00 -7.95
C ASN A 152 -3.01 -8.73 -7.08
N ARG A 153 -4.05 -8.47 -6.26
CA ARG A 153 -4.05 -7.42 -5.25
C ARG A 153 -3.75 -8.03 -3.89
N ILE A 154 -2.69 -7.56 -3.25
CA ILE A 154 -2.28 -8.03 -1.92
C ILE A 154 -2.18 -6.83 -0.98
N THR A 155 -3.04 -6.77 0.03
CA THR A 155 -3.08 -5.64 0.96
C THR A 155 -2.88 -6.11 2.39
N GLY A 156 -2.01 -5.42 3.13
CA GLY A 156 -1.75 -5.63 4.55
C GLY A 156 -2.42 -4.56 5.40
N GLY A 157 -2.83 -4.94 6.61
CA GLY A 157 -3.41 -4.04 7.61
C GLY A 157 -2.40 -3.05 8.19
N GLY A 158 -2.57 -2.68 9.47
CA GLY A 158 -1.76 -1.62 10.09
C GLY A 158 -0.29 -1.99 10.32
N VAL A 159 0.61 -1.09 9.92
CA VAL A 159 2.01 -0.97 10.34
C VAL A 159 2.82 -2.27 10.31
N THR A 160 2.83 -3.01 11.42
CA THR A 160 3.59 -4.26 11.55
C THR A 160 3.06 -5.37 10.66
N ALA A 161 1.86 -5.21 10.09
CA ALA A 161 1.33 -6.10 9.05
C ALA A 161 2.28 -6.26 7.87
N GLY A 162 3.17 -5.29 7.64
CA GLY A 162 4.14 -5.33 6.56
C GLY A 162 5.10 -6.53 6.57
N ILE A 163 5.48 -7.05 7.75
CA ILE A 163 6.39 -8.22 7.80
C ILE A 163 5.63 -9.49 7.38
N ASP A 164 4.46 -9.75 7.97
CA ASP A 164 3.61 -10.88 7.59
C ASP A 164 3.21 -10.81 6.10
N PHE A 165 2.88 -9.61 5.63
CA PHE A 165 2.59 -9.32 4.22
C PHE A 165 3.79 -9.64 3.32
N GLY A 166 5.00 -9.27 3.73
CA GLY A 166 6.22 -9.59 2.99
C GLY A 166 6.41 -11.11 2.86
N LEU A 167 6.17 -11.86 3.95
CA LEU A 167 6.25 -13.32 3.94
C LEU A 167 5.17 -13.96 3.07
N ALA A 168 3.95 -13.41 3.06
CA ALA A 168 2.89 -13.84 2.15
C ALA A 168 3.29 -13.63 0.67
N ILE A 169 3.88 -12.48 0.34
CA ILE A 169 4.42 -12.24 -1.01
C ILE A 169 5.54 -13.23 -1.35
N ALA A 170 6.43 -13.54 -0.39
CA ALA A 170 7.47 -14.54 -0.61
C ALA A 170 6.87 -15.89 -1.04
N ALA A 171 5.80 -16.31 -0.36
CA ALA A 171 5.08 -17.54 -0.69
C ALA A 171 4.41 -17.47 -2.08
N GLU A 172 3.76 -16.36 -2.42
CA GLU A 172 3.12 -16.15 -3.73
C GLU A 172 4.12 -16.11 -4.90
N LEU A 173 5.33 -15.59 -4.67
CA LEU A 173 6.34 -15.43 -5.72
C LEU A 173 7.24 -16.67 -5.88
N PHE A 174 7.57 -17.35 -4.78
CA PHE A 174 8.64 -18.35 -4.74
C PHE A 174 8.27 -19.65 -4.01
N GLY A 175 7.06 -19.73 -3.44
CA GLY A 175 6.58 -20.90 -2.70
C GLY A 175 6.83 -20.83 -1.19
N GLU A 176 6.06 -21.63 -0.45
CA GLU A 176 6.04 -21.62 1.02
C GLU A 176 7.39 -21.90 1.67
N THR A 177 8.19 -22.80 1.10
CA THR A 177 9.49 -23.17 1.67
C THR A 177 10.43 -21.97 1.76
N LEU A 178 10.53 -21.15 0.70
CA LEU A 178 11.37 -19.94 0.75
C LEU A 178 10.82 -18.94 1.79
N ALA A 179 9.50 -18.77 1.86
CA ALA A 179 8.90 -17.90 2.86
C ALA A 179 9.26 -18.32 4.29
N GLN A 180 9.21 -19.62 4.58
CA GLN A 180 9.61 -20.19 5.88
C GLN A 180 11.11 -20.04 6.15
N GLU A 181 11.96 -20.22 5.14
CA GLU A 181 13.40 -19.97 5.25
C GLU A 181 13.68 -18.51 5.62
N ILE A 182 13.05 -17.55 4.93
CA ILE A 182 13.20 -16.12 5.23
C ILE A 182 12.70 -15.83 6.64
N GLN A 183 11.53 -16.36 7.02
CA GLN A 183 10.99 -16.20 8.38
C GLN A 183 11.99 -16.65 9.45
N LEU A 184 12.65 -17.80 9.24
CA LEU A 184 13.68 -18.31 10.15
C LEU A 184 14.95 -17.45 10.12
N GLN A 185 15.40 -17.01 8.95
CA GLN A 185 16.61 -16.18 8.81
C GLN A 185 16.51 -14.85 9.56
N ILE A 186 15.33 -14.22 9.57
CA ILE A 186 15.11 -12.97 10.30
C ILE A 186 14.58 -13.20 11.73
N GLU A 187 14.52 -14.46 12.16
CA GLU A 187 13.99 -14.89 13.46
C GLU A 187 12.61 -14.28 13.77
N TYR A 188 11.71 -14.24 12.77
CA TYR A 188 10.39 -13.66 12.94
C TYR A 188 9.47 -14.58 13.74
N ASN A 189 9.63 -14.52 15.06
CA ASN A 189 8.87 -15.22 16.09
C ASN A 189 8.38 -14.21 17.15
N PRO A 190 7.41 -13.35 16.80
CA PRO A 190 7.02 -12.23 17.66
C PRO A 190 6.38 -12.72 18.97
N GLN A 191 6.81 -12.15 20.09
CA GLN A 191 6.22 -12.35 21.42
C GLN A 191 5.81 -10.99 22.03
N PRO A 192 4.66 -10.41 21.60
CA PRO A 192 4.22 -9.12 22.12
C PRO A 192 4.00 -9.17 23.64
N PRO A 193 4.54 -8.21 24.43
CA PRO A 193 4.36 -8.19 25.88
C PRO A 193 2.94 -7.77 26.33
N PHE A 194 2.08 -7.38 25.38
CA PHE A 194 0.70 -6.98 25.62
C PHE A 194 -0.21 -7.54 24.52
N ASN A 195 -1.49 -7.73 24.82
CA ASN A 195 -2.51 -8.20 23.87
C ASN A 195 -3.48 -7.08 23.44
N SER A 196 -2.95 -5.96 22.93
CA SER A 196 -3.77 -4.80 22.52
C SER A 196 -3.54 -4.40 21.06
N GLY A 197 -3.05 -5.33 20.24
CA GLY A 197 -2.74 -5.09 18.82
C GLY A 197 -3.93 -5.20 17.87
N SER A 198 -5.11 -5.57 18.36
CA SER A 198 -6.33 -5.75 17.56
C SER A 198 -7.54 -5.11 18.22
N LEU A 199 -8.58 -4.83 17.43
CA LEU A 199 -9.86 -4.33 17.95
C LEU A 199 -10.56 -5.35 18.85
N ASP A 200 -10.30 -6.64 18.66
CA ASP A 200 -10.95 -7.72 19.40
C ASP A 200 -10.31 -7.97 20.77
N THR A 201 -9.07 -7.53 20.96
CA THR A 201 -8.29 -7.80 22.18
C THR A 201 -7.94 -6.57 23.01
N ALA A 202 -7.89 -5.37 22.40
CA ALA A 202 -7.67 -4.15 23.14
C ALA A 202 -8.84 -3.83 24.09
N SER A 203 -8.55 -3.30 25.28
CA SER A 203 -9.60 -2.84 26.19
C SER A 203 -10.35 -1.63 25.62
N ALA A 204 -11.61 -1.45 26.02
CA ALA A 204 -12.45 -0.33 25.59
C ALA A 204 -11.78 1.03 25.87
N ASP A 205 -11.18 1.20 27.05
CA ASP A 205 -10.48 2.44 27.43
C ASP A 205 -9.28 2.74 26.52
N VAL A 206 -8.49 1.72 26.14
CA VAL A 206 -7.35 1.89 25.24
C VAL A 206 -7.85 2.26 23.84
N LEU A 207 -8.88 1.55 23.36
CA LEU A 207 -9.49 1.83 22.06
C LEU A 207 -10.02 3.27 21.99
N GLU A 208 -10.77 3.71 23.00
CA GLU A 208 -11.32 5.06 23.07
C GLU A 208 -10.21 6.12 23.06
N ARG A 209 -9.15 5.93 23.86
CA ARG A 209 -8.00 6.86 23.90
C ARG A 209 -7.34 7.00 22.53
N VAL A 210 -7.09 5.90 21.83
CA VAL A 210 -6.46 5.94 20.50
C VAL A 210 -7.37 6.58 19.46
N GLN A 211 -8.67 6.26 19.47
CA GLN A 211 -9.65 6.87 18.58
C GLN A 211 -9.79 8.38 18.83
N ALA A 212 -9.89 8.79 20.09
CA ALA A 212 -9.99 10.20 20.48
C ALA A 212 -8.77 10.99 20.02
N ALA A 213 -7.56 10.46 20.25
CA ALA A 213 -6.31 11.09 19.81
C ALA A 213 -6.21 11.23 18.28
N SER A 214 -6.85 10.33 17.53
CA SER A 214 -6.80 10.31 16.06
C SER A 214 -7.98 11.00 15.38
N ARG A 215 -9.00 11.44 16.14
CA ARG A 215 -10.30 11.89 15.61
C ARG A 215 -10.19 13.00 14.58
N ASN A 216 -9.52 14.10 14.94
CA ASN A 216 -9.37 15.25 14.05
C ASN A 216 -8.57 14.89 12.79
N PHE A 217 -7.57 14.03 12.93
CA PHE A 217 -6.76 13.59 11.81
C PHE A 217 -7.55 12.70 10.83
N GLN A 218 -8.35 11.76 11.36
CA GLN A 218 -9.23 10.92 10.52
C GLN A 218 -10.35 11.73 9.86
N GLU A 219 -10.88 12.74 10.54
CA GLU A 219 -11.90 13.63 9.96
C GLU A 219 -11.33 14.48 8.80
N SER A 220 -10.13 15.03 8.98
CA SER A 220 -9.42 15.72 7.89
C SER A 220 -9.22 14.80 6.67
N ARG A 221 -8.83 13.53 6.90
CA ARG A 221 -8.69 12.54 5.84
C ARG A 221 -10.03 12.19 5.18
N ARG A 222 -11.10 12.06 5.94
CA ARG A 222 -12.47 11.83 5.42
C ARG A 222 -12.88 12.94 4.45
N GLN A 223 -12.64 14.20 4.82
CA GLN A 223 -12.95 15.36 3.96
C GLN A 223 -12.15 15.34 2.65
N ILE A 224 -10.87 14.95 2.69
CA ILE A 224 -10.06 14.73 1.48
C ILE A 224 -10.70 13.67 0.59
N ILE A 225 -11.05 12.52 1.15
CA ILE A 225 -11.67 11.42 0.39
C ILE A 225 -13.02 11.82 -0.22
N GLN A 226 -13.84 12.59 0.49
CA GLN A 226 -15.09 13.13 -0.05
C GLN A 226 -14.86 14.01 -1.28
N ARG A 227 -13.80 14.84 -1.28
CA ARG A 227 -13.42 15.65 -2.45
C ARG A 227 -12.93 14.77 -3.61
N VAL A 228 -12.11 13.76 -3.33
CA VAL A 228 -11.63 12.78 -4.32
C VAL A 228 -12.80 12.09 -5.02
N ILE A 229 -13.78 11.60 -4.27
CA ILE A 229 -14.99 10.94 -4.80
C ILE A 229 -15.82 11.92 -5.64
N SER A 230 -16.00 13.15 -5.15
CA SER A 230 -16.77 14.18 -5.86
C SER A 230 -16.10 14.56 -7.19
N GLY A 231 -14.77 14.64 -7.23
CA GLY A 231 -13.99 14.92 -8.44
C GLY A 231 -14.03 13.79 -9.48
N LYS A 232 -14.09 12.52 -9.05
CA LYS A 232 -14.31 11.40 -9.98
C LYS A 232 -15.70 11.48 -10.65
N SER A 233 -16.72 11.84 -9.89
CA SER A 233 -18.13 11.90 -10.36
C SER A 233 -18.41 13.03 -11.37
N THR A 234 -17.54 14.04 -11.46
CA THR A 234 -17.64 15.12 -12.46
C THR A 234 -16.84 14.81 -13.72
N GLY A 235 -15.75 14.04 -13.63
CA GLY A 235 -14.93 13.62 -14.76
C GLY A 235 -15.54 12.51 -15.63
N ASP A 236 -16.39 11.65 -15.07
CA ASP A 236 -17.12 10.64 -15.87
C ASP A 236 -18.31 11.24 -16.65
N ARG A 237 -18.97 12.26 -16.09
CA ARG A 237 -20.09 12.94 -16.75
C ARG A 237 -19.70 13.73 -18.01
N THR A 238 -18.43 14.11 -18.17
CA THR A 238 -17.96 14.79 -19.38
C THR A 238 -17.62 13.84 -20.53
N LYS A 239 -17.42 12.54 -20.26
CA LYS A 239 -17.22 11.53 -21.32
C LYS A 239 -18.53 11.09 -21.96
N ASP A 240 -19.63 11.04 -21.21
CA ASP A 240 -20.94 10.65 -21.75
C ASP A 240 -21.56 11.73 -22.66
N THR A 241 -21.19 13.00 -22.51
CA THR A 241 -21.76 14.09 -23.34
C THR A 241 -21.05 14.28 -24.69
N GLN A 242 -19.87 13.66 -24.90
CA GLN A 242 -19.14 13.76 -26.18
C GLN A 242 -19.46 12.64 -27.18
N GLN A 243 -20.29 11.65 -26.82
CA GLN A 243 -20.70 10.59 -27.74
C GLN A 243 -22.09 10.80 -28.38
N SER A 244 -22.76 11.92 -28.13
CA SER A 244 -24.10 12.22 -28.66
C SER A 244 -24.18 13.41 -29.64
N LEU A 245 -23.06 13.88 -30.19
CA LEU A 245 -23.02 14.97 -31.18
C LEU A 245 -22.20 14.59 -32.42
N SER A 246 -22.65 13.57 -33.13
CA SER A 246 -22.28 13.35 -34.54
C SER A 246 -23.27 12.42 -35.22
N TYR A 247 -24.49 12.90 -35.44
CA TYR A 247 -25.37 12.51 -36.55
C TYR A 247 -26.24 13.72 -36.88
N ASP A 248 -25.82 14.47 -37.89
CA ASP A 248 -26.63 15.00 -39.01
C ASP A 248 -25.76 15.94 -39.86
#